data_AF-A0A348WSF6-F1
#
_entry.id   AF-A0A348WSF6-F1
#
_cell.length_a   1.000
_cell.length_b   1.000
_cell.length_c   1.000
_cell.angle_alpha   90.00
_cell.angle_beta   90.00
_cell.angle_gamma   90.00
#
_symmetry.space_group_name_H-M   'P 1'
#
loop_
_entity.id
_entity.type
_entity.pdbx_description
1 polymer ?
#
loop_
_entity_poly.entity_id
_entity_poly.type
_entity_poly.pdbx_seq_one_letter_code
_entity_poly.pdbx_strand_id
1 'polypeptide(L)'
;MNTKKVKTIRTLIVVIVCSIITIGVTVGICCYNYYGYINYKKLYLEDYFDQNEGTNLSTQEKIQKAVKWDADVYTDKLNIQYRDPITKEFITEDKVSNDEAENVNAYYENYVLHLPKYFDINFYKVLTSYYDKETKKTELSVAHYFYFSNINYNQIKDFSPQYIYMTFVDGVGEESDLALQEALDEMSENELSVGNVSSIYYYSLTSSDNQDVLATYSLYDNPRDVYEDDEDEDKSYYIYQNRCAKSYDNNTVFGQTRELTFCVYYINDSDEGDKELINIVEGTFTPELNDEDEILTNEEFKALNSNYKGYNKEFYQDSYNAFIRPKIIKTGLLTFGITLLLCGLLAFIWLYEPKATENAKSKSTKKKR
;
A
#
# COMPACT_ATOMS: atom_id res chain seq x y z
N MET A 1 0.24 69.52 -6.51
CA MET A 1 -0.37 68.22 -6.85
C MET A 1 -1.67 68.09 -6.04
N ASN A 2 -2.79 67.73 -6.68
CA ASN A 2 -4.13 67.79 -6.07
C ASN A 2 -4.25 66.76 -4.92
N THR A 3 -4.45 67.18 -3.67
CA THR A 3 -4.43 66.32 -2.46
C THR A 3 -5.40 65.14 -2.54
N LYS A 4 -6.55 65.32 -3.21
CA LYS A 4 -7.48 64.22 -3.53
C LYS A 4 -6.84 63.13 -4.41
N LYS A 5 -6.11 63.51 -5.46
CA LYS A 5 -5.43 62.54 -6.35
C LYS A 5 -4.36 61.74 -5.60
N VAL A 6 -3.62 62.38 -4.69
CA VAL A 6 -2.59 61.71 -3.86
C VAL A 6 -3.21 60.68 -2.91
N LYS A 7 -4.32 61.03 -2.26
CA LYS A 7 -5.06 60.13 -1.36
C LYS A 7 -5.64 58.92 -2.10
N THR A 8 -6.18 59.13 -3.30
CA THR A 8 -6.68 58.05 -4.17
C THR A 8 -5.57 57.11 -4.61
N ILE A 9 -4.42 57.63 -5.05
CA ILE A 9 -3.27 56.82 -5.47
C ILE A 9 -2.71 56.00 -4.30
N ARG A 10 -2.56 56.61 -3.11
CA ARG A 10 -2.11 55.91 -1.90
C ARG A 10 -3.05 54.77 -1.53
N THR A 11 -4.35 55.02 -1.51
CA THR A 11 -5.37 53.99 -1.21
C THR A 11 -5.29 52.83 -2.20
N LEU A 12 -5.14 53.13 -3.49
CA LEU A 12 -5.01 52.10 -4.54
C LEU A 12 -3.76 51.23 -4.34
N ILE A 13 -2.61 51.83 -4.01
CA ILE A 13 -1.37 51.09 -3.73
C ILE A 13 -1.55 50.16 -2.54
N VAL A 14 -2.16 50.64 -1.44
CA VAL A 14 -2.42 49.82 -0.25
C VAL A 14 -3.31 48.61 -0.59
N VAL A 15 -4.40 48.83 -1.34
CA VAL A 15 -5.31 47.75 -1.74
C VAL A 15 -4.60 46.71 -2.61
N ILE A 16 -3.76 47.14 -3.56
CA ILE A 16 -2.99 46.23 -4.42
C ILE A 16 -2.02 45.40 -3.59
N VAL A 17 -1.25 46.02 -2.70
CA VAL A 17 -0.28 45.31 -1.84
C VAL A 17 -0.98 44.30 -0.93
N CYS A 18 -2.08 44.71 -0.27
CA CYS A 18 -2.89 43.82 0.56
C CYS A 18 -3.47 42.64 -0.25
N SER A 19 -3.90 42.87 -1.48
CA SER A 19 -4.43 41.81 -2.36
C SER A 19 -3.33 40.81 -2.75
N ILE A 20 -2.15 41.30 -3.13
CA ILE A 20 -1.00 40.45 -3.47
C ILE A 20 -0.57 39.61 -2.28
N ILE A 21 -0.49 40.18 -1.08
CA ILE A 21 -0.14 39.45 0.14
C ILE A 21 -1.20 38.38 0.43
N THR A 22 -2.48 38.74 0.38
CA THR A 22 -3.58 37.80 0.67
C THR A 22 -3.56 36.61 -0.29
N ILE A 23 -3.43 36.86 -1.59
CA ILE A 23 -3.35 35.80 -2.60
C ILE A 23 -2.07 34.98 -2.44
N GLY A 24 -0.91 35.63 -2.29
CA GLY A 24 0.38 34.97 -2.17
C GLY A 24 0.47 34.03 -0.97
N VAL A 25 0.01 34.47 0.21
CA VAL A 25 -0.03 33.64 1.42
C VAL A 25 -1.00 32.48 1.26
N THR A 26 -2.18 32.72 0.68
CA THR A 26 -3.18 31.67 0.45
C THR A 26 -2.65 30.59 -0.50
N VAL A 27 -2.07 30.99 -1.64
CA VAL A 27 -1.46 30.06 -2.61
C VAL A 27 -0.29 29.33 -1.97
N GLY A 28 0.59 30.03 -1.25
CA GLY A 28 1.73 29.43 -0.56
C GLY A 28 1.33 28.32 0.42
N ILE A 29 0.31 28.57 1.25
CA ILE A 29 -0.20 27.57 2.19
C ILE A 29 -0.88 26.40 1.46
N CYS A 30 -1.66 26.66 0.41
CA CYS A 30 -2.26 25.60 -0.40
C CYS A 30 -1.19 24.70 -1.04
N CYS A 31 -0.15 25.28 -1.64
CA CYS A 31 0.96 24.54 -2.23
C CYS A 31 1.77 23.78 -1.18
N TYR A 32 2.05 24.40 -0.02
CA TYR A 32 2.74 23.74 1.09
C TYR A 32 1.98 22.50 1.58
N ASN A 33 0.66 22.63 1.76
CA ASN A 33 -0.18 21.52 2.19
C ASN A 33 -0.27 20.40 1.14
N TYR A 34 -0.29 20.74 -0.15
CA TYR A 34 -0.36 19.74 -1.21
C TYR A 34 0.96 18.97 -1.37
N TYR A 35 2.08 19.69 -1.47
CA TYR A 35 3.38 19.11 -1.84
C TYR A 35 4.31 18.79 -0.66
N GLY A 36 4.31 19.66 0.35
CA GLY A 36 5.35 19.68 1.39
C GLY A 36 4.93 19.15 2.75
N TYR A 37 3.63 18.94 2.99
CA TYR A 37 3.16 18.57 4.32
C TYR A 37 3.12 17.05 4.50
N ILE A 38 4.19 16.52 5.08
CA ILE A 38 4.38 15.08 5.30
C ILE A 38 3.24 14.43 6.09
N ASN A 39 2.64 15.16 7.03
CA ASN A 39 1.52 14.67 7.82
C ASN A 39 0.28 14.40 6.95
N TYR A 40 0.05 15.13 5.85
CA TYR A 40 -1.07 14.80 4.96
C TYR A 40 -0.81 13.52 4.16
N LYS A 41 0.46 13.24 3.81
CA LYS A 41 0.84 11.96 3.20
C LYS A 41 0.66 10.82 4.20
N LYS A 42 1.05 11.02 5.46
CA LYS A 42 0.81 10.07 6.55
C LYS A 42 -0.69 9.79 6.73
N LEU A 43 -1.49 10.84 6.93
CA LEU A 43 -2.95 10.72 7.08
C LEU A 43 -3.61 10.08 5.87
N TYR A 44 -3.06 10.29 4.67
CA TYR A 44 -3.54 9.63 3.46
C TYR A 44 -3.24 8.14 3.47
N LEU A 45 -2.02 7.73 3.82
CA LEU A 45 -1.68 6.31 3.90
C LEU A 45 -2.50 5.60 4.96
N GLU A 46 -2.66 6.23 6.12
CA GLU A 46 -3.59 5.77 7.17
C GLU A 46 -4.99 5.62 6.56
N ASP A 47 -5.60 6.67 6.01
CA ASP A 47 -6.95 6.59 5.41
C ASP A 47 -7.10 5.58 4.25
N TYR A 48 -6.03 5.40 3.46
CA TYR A 48 -6.02 4.50 2.31
C TYR A 48 -5.99 3.04 2.76
N PHE A 49 -5.17 2.69 3.77
CA PHE A 49 -4.97 1.32 4.27
C PHE A 49 -5.85 0.99 5.49
N ASP A 50 -5.85 1.86 6.49
CA ASP A 50 -6.59 1.78 7.74
C ASP A 50 -7.63 2.91 7.80
N GLN A 51 -8.81 2.62 7.25
CA GLN A 51 -9.88 3.62 7.19
C GLN A 51 -10.24 4.11 8.60
N ASN A 52 -10.12 5.43 8.82
CA ASN A 52 -10.67 6.07 10.00
C ASN A 52 -12.17 5.73 10.10
N GLU A 53 -12.55 5.00 11.15
CA GLU A 53 -13.89 4.88 11.72
C GLU A 53 -15.06 4.79 10.70
N GLY A 54 -15.36 3.59 10.18
CA GLY A 54 -16.74 3.28 9.75
C GLY A 54 -16.95 2.51 8.45
N THR A 55 -15.91 2.11 7.73
CA THR A 55 -16.05 1.22 6.57
C THR A 55 -15.25 -0.06 6.80
N ASN A 56 -15.97 -1.18 6.96
CA ASN A 56 -15.39 -2.51 7.10
C ASN A 56 -14.96 -3.01 5.71
N LEU A 57 -13.74 -2.67 5.28
CA LEU A 57 -13.14 -3.32 4.10
C LEU A 57 -12.92 -4.80 4.39
N SER A 58 -13.19 -5.64 3.40
CA SER A 58 -12.78 -7.04 3.48
C SER A 58 -11.25 -7.14 3.47
N THR A 59 -10.71 -8.21 4.06
CA THR A 59 -9.28 -8.51 4.03
C THR A 59 -8.74 -8.57 2.59
N GLN A 60 -9.53 -9.13 1.66
CA GLN A 60 -9.19 -9.15 0.24
C GLN A 60 -9.06 -7.73 -0.36
N GLU A 61 -9.96 -6.81 -0.02
CA GLU A 61 -9.85 -5.41 -0.48
C GLU A 61 -8.62 -4.71 0.08
N LYS A 62 -8.23 -5.02 1.34
CA LYS A 62 -6.99 -4.51 1.94
C LYS A 62 -5.76 -5.00 1.17
N ILE A 63 -5.68 -6.30 0.87
CA ILE A 63 -4.59 -6.89 0.08
C ILE A 63 -4.55 -6.27 -1.32
N GLN A 64 -5.69 -6.14 -2.00
CA GLN A 64 -5.73 -5.55 -3.33
C GLN A 64 -5.25 -4.10 -3.33
N LYS A 65 -5.60 -3.31 -2.30
CA LYS A 65 -5.09 -1.93 -2.14
C LYS A 65 -3.57 -1.89 -1.95
N ALA A 66 -3.01 -2.83 -1.19
CA ALA A 66 -1.58 -3.00 -0.98
C ALA A 66 -0.85 -3.34 -2.28
N VAL A 67 -1.33 -4.34 -3.00
CA VAL A 67 -0.80 -4.70 -4.32
C VAL A 67 -0.88 -3.51 -5.28
N LYS A 68 -2.02 -2.82 -5.33
CA LYS A 68 -2.21 -1.64 -6.17
C LYS A 68 -1.25 -0.51 -5.81
N TRP A 69 -0.96 -0.32 -4.53
CA TRP A 69 -0.01 0.69 -4.07
C TRP A 69 1.41 0.38 -4.55
N ASP A 70 1.84 -0.87 -4.45
CA ASP A 70 3.22 -1.26 -4.77
C ASP A 70 3.51 -1.44 -6.27
N ALA A 71 2.50 -1.82 -7.05
CA ALA A 71 2.66 -2.23 -8.45
C ALA A 71 2.64 -1.06 -9.44
N ASP A 72 3.34 -1.15 -10.57
CA ASP A 72 2.95 -0.42 -11.79
C ASP A 72 1.74 -1.08 -12.45
N VAL A 73 1.81 -2.41 -12.57
CA VAL A 73 0.79 -3.28 -13.17
C VAL A 73 0.71 -4.56 -12.35
N TYR A 74 -0.49 -5.07 -12.12
CA TYR A 74 -0.69 -6.31 -11.38
C TYR A 74 -1.89 -7.12 -11.90
N THR A 75 -1.92 -8.41 -11.56
CA THR A 75 -3.05 -9.30 -11.81
C THR A 75 -3.14 -10.40 -10.76
N ASP A 76 -4.36 -10.81 -10.42
CA ASP A 76 -4.75 -12.02 -9.69
C ASP A 76 -5.34 -13.10 -10.62
N LYS A 77 -5.52 -12.77 -11.91
CA LYS A 77 -6.07 -13.68 -12.92
C LYS A 77 -5.00 -14.60 -13.47
N LEU A 78 -4.49 -15.47 -12.60
CA LEU A 78 -3.35 -16.33 -12.87
C LEU A 78 -3.84 -17.75 -13.20
N ASN A 79 -3.09 -18.45 -14.06
CA ASN A 79 -3.34 -19.86 -14.33
C ASN A 79 -2.69 -20.71 -13.22
N ILE A 80 -3.38 -20.78 -12.09
CA ILE A 80 -3.01 -21.53 -10.90
C ILE A 80 -4.11 -22.53 -10.56
N GLN A 81 -3.71 -23.74 -10.18
CA GLN A 81 -4.61 -24.77 -9.68
C GLN A 81 -4.13 -25.22 -8.32
N TYR A 82 -5.06 -25.49 -7.42
CA TYR A 82 -4.77 -26.01 -6.08
C TYR A 82 -5.33 -27.41 -5.95
N ARG A 83 -4.65 -28.25 -5.18
CA ARG A 83 -5.06 -29.62 -4.89
C ARG A 83 -4.80 -29.96 -3.44
N ASP A 84 -5.64 -30.81 -2.90
CA ASP A 84 -5.47 -31.34 -1.57
C ASP A 84 -4.21 -32.22 -1.49
N PRO A 85 -3.34 -32.05 -0.47
CA PRO A 85 -2.06 -32.75 -0.41
C PRO A 85 -2.22 -34.27 -0.19
N ILE A 86 -3.33 -34.73 0.40
CA ILE A 86 -3.58 -36.15 0.71
C ILE A 86 -4.28 -36.82 -0.48
N THR A 87 -5.44 -36.29 -0.86
CA THR A 87 -6.30 -36.92 -1.89
C THR A 87 -5.87 -36.59 -3.32
N LYS A 88 -5.05 -35.54 -3.49
CA LYS A 88 -4.64 -34.97 -4.78
C LYS A 88 -5.81 -34.45 -5.63
N GLU A 89 -7.01 -34.36 -5.07
CA GLU A 89 -8.17 -33.80 -5.75
C GLU A 89 -8.02 -32.28 -5.90
N PHE A 90 -8.38 -31.76 -7.08
CA PHE A 90 -8.35 -30.33 -7.33
C PHE A 90 -9.41 -29.59 -6.51
N ILE A 91 -9.01 -28.47 -5.91
CA ILE A 91 -9.89 -27.55 -5.21
C ILE A 91 -10.55 -26.63 -6.24
N THR A 92 -11.87 -26.59 -6.25
CA THR A 92 -12.68 -25.82 -7.21
C THR A 92 -13.57 -24.82 -6.48
N GLU A 93 -14.43 -24.10 -7.21
CA GLU A 93 -15.46 -23.22 -6.62
C GLU A 93 -16.43 -24.01 -5.73
N ASP A 94 -16.67 -25.29 -6.05
CA ASP A 94 -17.43 -26.19 -5.21
C ASP A 94 -16.57 -26.68 -4.04
N LYS A 95 -17.13 -26.60 -2.83
CA LYS A 95 -16.45 -27.02 -1.59
C LYS A 95 -16.04 -28.49 -1.67
N VAL A 96 -14.80 -28.77 -1.29
CA VAL A 96 -14.31 -30.14 -1.09
C VAL A 96 -15.16 -30.81 0.01
N SER A 97 -15.80 -31.93 -0.30
CA SER A 97 -16.72 -32.63 0.64
C SER A 97 -16.19 -33.99 1.11
N ASN A 98 -14.95 -34.33 0.74
CA ASN A 98 -14.33 -35.59 1.13
C ASN A 98 -13.80 -35.48 2.57
N ASP A 99 -14.33 -36.30 3.48
CA ASP A 99 -13.93 -36.33 4.89
C ASP A 99 -12.49 -36.87 5.10
N GLU A 100 -11.89 -37.51 4.09
CA GLU A 100 -10.49 -37.98 4.11
C GLU A 100 -9.49 -36.89 3.67
N ALA A 101 -9.95 -35.75 3.15
CA ALA A 101 -9.09 -34.66 2.70
C ALA A 101 -8.49 -33.87 3.88
N GLU A 102 -7.29 -33.34 3.69
CA GLU A 102 -6.68 -32.41 4.65
C GLU A 102 -7.44 -31.06 4.67
N ASN A 103 -7.92 -30.67 3.50
CA ASN A 103 -8.60 -29.41 3.22
C ASN A 103 -10.11 -29.59 3.06
N VAL A 104 -10.77 -30.32 3.97
CA VAL A 104 -12.23 -30.45 3.97
C VAL A 104 -12.89 -29.06 3.95
N ASN A 105 -13.87 -28.88 3.08
CA ASN A 105 -14.57 -27.62 2.79
C ASN A 105 -13.73 -26.51 2.17
N ALA A 106 -12.49 -26.76 1.73
CA ALA A 106 -11.77 -25.79 0.94
C ALA A 106 -12.46 -25.52 -0.40
N TYR A 107 -12.33 -24.30 -0.88
CA TYR A 107 -12.88 -23.87 -2.16
C TYR A 107 -12.05 -22.71 -2.74
N TYR A 108 -12.08 -22.57 -4.05
CA TYR A 108 -11.39 -21.50 -4.77
C TYR A 108 -12.42 -20.65 -5.52
N GLU A 109 -12.64 -19.42 -5.06
CA GLU A 109 -13.64 -18.51 -5.61
C GLU A 109 -13.05 -17.10 -5.75
N ASN A 110 -13.41 -16.38 -6.80
CA ASN A 110 -13.00 -14.98 -7.01
C ASN A 110 -11.47 -14.77 -6.89
N TYR A 111 -10.69 -15.75 -7.39
CA TYR A 111 -9.22 -15.77 -7.34
C TYR A 111 -8.62 -15.83 -5.92
N VAL A 112 -9.39 -16.34 -4.95
CA VAL A 112 -8.95 -16.57 -3.58
C VAL A 112 -9.15 -18.04 -3.24
N LEU A 113 -8.09 -18.67 -2.72
CA LEU A 113 -8.23 -20.00 -2.12
C LEU A 113 -8.61 -19.84 -0.66
N HIS A 114 -9.74 -20.43 -0.30
CA HIS A 114 -10.22 -20.47 1.06
C HIS A 114 -9.89 -21.83 1.66
N LEU A 115 -9.07 -21.84 2.72
CA LEU A 115 -8.76 -23.03 3.51
C LEU A 115 -9.34 -22.83 4.92
N PRO A 116 -10.59 -23.25 5.19
CA PRO A 116 -11.27 -22.94 6.45
C PRO A 116 -10.53 -23.40 7.72
N LYS A 117 -9.74 -24.48 7.60
CA LYS A 117 -8.88 -25.00 8.66
C LYS A 117 -7.68 -24.11 8.95
N TYR A 118 -7.22 -23.37 7.94
CA TYR A 118 -5.95 -22.67 7.93
C TYR A 118 -6.14 -21.15 7.77
N PHE A 119 -6.23 -20.68 6.53
CA PHE A 119 -6.24 -19.27 6.14
C PHE A 119 -6.71 -19.13 4.69
N ASP A 120 -6.92 -17.90 4.25
CA ASP A 120 -7.12 -17.57 2.85
C ASP A 120 -5.79 -17.26 2.17
N ILE A 121 -5.67 -17.65 0.89
CA ILE A 121 -4.53 -17.37 0.03
C ILE A 121 -4.95 -16.52 -1.15
N ASN A 122 -4.33 -15.34 -1.28
CA ASN A 122 -4.41 -14.51 -2.48
C ASN A 122 -3.08 -14.57 -3.25
N PHE A 123 -3.14 -14.88 -4.54
CA PHE A 123 -1.95 -14.93 -5.39
C PHE A 123 -1.93 -13.75 -6.39
N TYR A 124 -0.86 -12.97 -6.35
CA TYR A 124 -0.66 -11.82 -7.23
C TYR A 124 0.66 -11.88 -7.97
N LYS A 125 0.60 -11.55 -9.27
CA LYS A 125 1.76 -11.20 -10.09
C LYS A 125 1.84 -9.69 -10.19
N VAL A 126 3.00 -9.15 -9.82
CA VAL A 126 3.23 -7.71 -9.66
C VAL A 126 4.44 -7.29 -10.49
N LEU A 127 4.23 -6.32 -11.37
CA LEU A 127 5.28 -5.65 -12.12
C LEU A 127 5.60 -4.32 -11.47
N THR A 128 6.88 -4.08 -11.20
CA THR A 128 7.41 -2.80 -10.72
C THR A 128 8.56 -2.34 -11.60
N SER A 129 8.65 -1.04 -11.80
CA SER A 129 9.76 -0.40 -12.48
C SER A 129 10.63 0.33 -11.47
N TYR A 130 11.94 0.17 -11.61
CA TYR A 130 12.92 0.94 -10.86
C TYR A 130 13.91 1.61 -11.80
N TYR A 131 14.34 2.81 -11.42
CA TYR A 131 15.39 3.51 -12.14
C TYR A 131 16.75 3.05 -11.64
N ASP A 132 17.48 2.33 -12.48
CA ASP A 132 18.85 1.97 -12.21
C ASP A 132 19.77 3.18 -12.46
N LYS A 133 20.44 3.62 -11.39
CA LYS A 133 21.35 4.77 -11.42
C LYS A 133 22.63 4.48 -12.19
N GLU A 134 23.08 3.22 -12.27
CA GLU A 134 24.30 2.82 -12.95
C GLU A 134 24.09 2.78 -14.46
N THR A 135 23.07 2.04 -14.90
CA THR A 135 22.75 1.93 -16.33
C THR A 135 21.97 3.13 -16.88
N LYS A 136 21.44 4.00 -16.00
CA LYS A 136 20.56 5.14 -16.33
C LYS A 136 19.33 4.72 -17.12
N LYS A 137 18.82 3.52 -16.85
CA LYS A 137 17.65 2.94 -17.50
C LYS A 137 16.61 2.59 -16.46
N THR A 138 15.35 2.63 -16.89
CA THR A 138 14.27 2.05 -16.11
C THR A 138 14.24 0.56 -16.42
N GLU A 139 14.38 -0.26 -15.38
CA GLU A 139 14.31 -1.71 -15.49
C GLU A 139 12.97 -2.18 -14.93
N LEU A 140 12.43 -3.22 -15.56
CA LEU A 140 11.19 -3.87 -15.15
C LEU A 140 11.50 -5.12 -14.33
N SER A 141 10.89 -5.23 -13.16
CA SER A 141 10.98 -6.39 -12.28
C SER A 141 9.59 -6.95 -12.03
N VAL A 142 9.45 -8.27 -12.24
CA VAL A 142 8.24 -9.02 -11.87
C VAL A 142 8.49 -9.77 -10.57
N ALA A 143 7.48 -9.79 -9.72
CA ALA A 143 7.44 -10.58 -8.50
C ALA A 143 6.10 -11.31 -8.39
N HIS A 144 6.14 -12.48 -7.77
CA HIS A 144 4.99 -13.33 -7.50
C HIS A 144 4.82 -13.38 -5.99
N TYR A 145 3.63 -13.05 -5.50
CA TYR A 145 3.35 -12.91 -4.07
C TYR A 145 2.12 -13.71 -3.67
N PHE A 146 2.32 -14.59 -2.69
CA PHE A 146 1.24 -15.22 -1.94
C PHE A 146 0.98 -14.39 -0.69
N TYR A 147 -0.25 -13.95 -0.50
CA TYR A 147 -0.70 -13.31 0.73
C TYR A 147 -1.55 -14.26 1.53
N PHE A 148 -1.25 -14.39 2.81
CA PHE A 148 -1.96 -15.23 3.77
C PHE A 148 -2.73 -14.33 4.73
N SER A 149 -4.03 -14.61 4.87
CA SER A 149 -4.95 -13.75 5.61
C SER A 149 -6.16 -14.53 6.11
N ASN A 150 -7.04 -13.91 6.90
CA ASN A 150 -8.15 -14.60 7.59
C ASN A 150 -7.68 -15.85 8.36
N ILE A 151 -6.55 -15.72 9.07
CA ILE A 151 -5.90 -16.88 9.71
C ILE A 151 -6.75 -17.41 10.86
N ASN A 152 -6.99 -18.72 10.87
CA ASN A 152 -7.80 -19.40 11.88
C ASN A 152 -6.98 -19.83 13.11
N TYR A 153 -6.58 -18.85 13.92
CA TYR A 153 -5.79 -19.08 15.14
C TYR A 153 -6.48 -19.98 16.19
N ASN A 154 -7.79 -20.18 16.09
CA ASN A 154 -8.52 -21.06 17.00
C ASN A 154 -8.35 -22.55 16.66
N GLN A 155 -8.13 -22.86 15.38
CA GLN A 155 -8.03 -24.24 14.90
C GLN A 155 -6.59 -24.73 14.82
N ILE A 156 -5.63 -23.82 14.65
CA ILE A 156 -4.22 -24.15 14.56
C ILE A 156 -3.52 -23.75 15.87
N LYS A 157 -3.32 -24.72 16.77
CA LYS A 157 -2.56 -24.50 18.02
C LYS A 157 -1.09 -24.26 17.71
N ASP A 158 -0.47 -23.34 18.44
CA ASP A 158 0.97 -22.99 18.34
C ASP A 158 1.44 -22.56 16.94
N PHE A 159 0.49 -22.22 16.07
CA PHE A 159 0.73 -21.76 14.72
C PHE A 159 1.27 -20.34 14.69
N SER A 160 2.48 -20.19 14.19
CA SER A 160 3.04 -18.88 13.87
C SER A 160 3.05 -18.71 12.34
N PRO A 161 2.20 -17.82 11.78
CA PRO A 161 2.06 -17.66 10.32
C PRO A 161 3.34 -17.19 9.63
N GLN A 162 4.31 -16.67 10.39
CA GLN A 162 5.63 -16.36 9.85
C GLN A 162 6.32 -17.62 9.31
N TYR A 163 6.07 -18.79 9.90
CA TYR A 163 6.63 -20.08 9.47
C TYR A 163 5.77 -20.81 8.43
N ILE A 164 5.01 -20.06 7.62
CA ILE A 164 4.45 -20.59 6.37
C ILE A 164 5.54 -20.48 5.30
N TYR A 165 5.81 -21.60 4.65
CA TYR A 165 6.82 -21.75 3.62
C TYR A 165 6.20 -22.16 2.29
N MET A 166 6.97 -21.97 1.23
CA MET A 166 6.62 -22.42 -0.10
C MET A 166 7.84 -23.03 -0.77
N THR A 167 7.67 -24.22 -1.35
CA THR A 167 8.66 -24.86 -2.22
C THR A 167 8.02 -25.22 -3.55
N PHE A 168 8.83 -25.31 -4.60
CA PHE A 168 8.37 -25.61 -5.95
C PHE A 168 9.47 -26.23 -6.79
N VAL A 169 9.04 -27.01 -7.78
CA VAL A 169 9.88 -27.73 -8.75
C VAL A 169 9.38 -27.48 -10.17
N ASP A 170 10.24 -27.73 -11.16
CA ASP A 170 9.93 -27.61 -12.59
C ASP A 170 8.93 -28.69 -13.04
N GLY A 171 8.05 -28.32 -13.97
CA GLY A 171 7.06 -29.17 -14.60
C GLY A 171 5.79 -29.42 -13.78
N VAL A 172 4.92 -30.24 -14.38
CA VAL A 172 3.64 -30.70 -13.81
C VAL A 172 3.46 -32.20 -14.08
N GLY A 173 2.67 -32.87 -13.24
CA GLY A 173 2.37 -34.30 -13.37
C GLY A 173 3.22 -35.18 -12.44
N GLU A 174 3.12 -36.49 -12.63
CA GLU A 174 3.64 -37.49 -11.67
C GLU A 174 5.15 -37.34 -11.39
N GLU A 175 5.97 -37.02 -12.40
CA GLU A 175 7.42 -36.84 -12.22
C GLU A 175 7.74 -35.63 -11.33
N SER A 176 7.07 -34.49 -11.58
CA SER A 176 7.21 -33.29 -10.75
C SER A 176 6.62 -33.48 -9.36
N ASP A 177 5.53 -34.24 -9.23
CA ASP A 177 4.93 -34.55 -7.93
C ASP A 177 5.89 -35.39 -7.07
N LEU A 178 6.55 -36.38 -7.67
CA LEU A 178 7.59 -37.17 -6.99
C LEU A 178 8.78 -36.29 -6.60
N ALA A 179 9.26 -35.44 -7.50
CA ALA A 179 10.38 -34.53 -7.22
C ALA A 179 10.05 -33.52 -6.11
N LEU A 180 8.82 -33.02 -6.09
CA LEU A 180 8.32 -32.15 -5.01
C LEU A 180 8.30 -32.90 -3.68
N GLN A 181 7.84 -34.15 -3.66
CA GLN A 181 7.83 -34.98 -2.46
C GLN A 181 9.25 -35.27 -1.96
N GLU A 182 10.18 -35.66 -2.84
CA GLU A 182 11.58 -35.87 -2.50
C GLU A 182 12.21 -34.59 -1.89
N ALA A 183 11.89 -33.42 -2.45
CA ALA A 183 12.36 -32.15 -1.91
C ALA A 183 11.78 -31.86 -0.51
N LEU A 184 10.51 -32.16 -0.27
CA LEU A 184 9.87 -31.98 1.05
C LEU A 184 10.44 -32.96 2.09
N ASP A 185 10.69 -34.21 1.70
CA ASP A 185 11.29 -35.23 2.57
C ASP A 185 12.72 -34.81 2.96
N GLU A 186 13.54 -34.36 2.02
CA GLU A 186 14.91 -33.87 2.30
C GLU A 186 14.92 -32.64 3.22
N MET A 187 13.92 -31.77 3.10
CA MET A 187 13.76 -30.63 4.01
C MET A 187 13.45 -31.06 5.43
N SER A 188 12.64 -32.11 5.61
CA SER A 188 12.31 -32.64 6.93
C SER A 188 13.53 -33.24 7.66
N GLU A 189 14.52 -33.73 6.90
CA GLU A 189 15.71 -34.38 7.45
C GLU A 189 16.87 -33.41 7.80
N ASN A 190 16.95 -32.25 7.16
CA ASN A 190 17.99 -31.25 7.39
C ASN A 190 17.54 -30.17 8.39
N GLU A 191 18.42 -29.64 9.26
CA GLU A 191 18.09 -28.53 10.18
C GLU A 191 17.47 -27.35 9.40
N LEU A 192 16.15 -27.18 9.53
CA LEU A 192 15.27 -26.41 8.64
C LEU A 192 15.63 -24.92 8.53
N SER A 193 16.54 -24.61 7.61
CA SER A 193 16.74 -23.30 7.01
C SER A 193 16.35 -23.37 5.54
N VAL A 194 15.07 -23.58 5.24
CA VAL A 194 14.64 -23.83 3.86
C VAL A 194 13.42 -22.99 3.47
N GLY A 195 13.50 -22.35 2.30
CA GLY A 195 12.41 -21.56 1.70
C GLY A 195 12.38 -20.09 2.12
N ASN A 196 11.63 -19.28 1.38
CA ASN A 196 11.33 -17.93 1.82
C ASN A 196 10.28 -18.02 2.93
N VAL A 197 10.64 -17.50 4.11
CA VAL A 197 9.75 -17.38 5.27
C VAL A 197 8.72 -16.29 4.97
N SER A 198 7.48 -16.52 5.36
CA SER A 198 6.44 -15.50 5.22
C SER A 198 6.73 -14.32 6.16
N SER A 199 6.62 -13.11 5.62
CA SER A 199 6.87 -11.88 6.36
C SER A 199 5.59 -11.09 6.53
N ILE A 200 5.46 -10.36 7.64
CA ILE A 200 4.37 -9.39 7.78
C ILE A 200 4.45 -8.42 6.60
N TYR A 201 3.32 -8.15 5.96
CA TYR A 201 3.29 -7.13 4.93
C TYR A 201 3.35 -5.74 5.57
N TYR A 202 4.21 -4.89 5.02
CA TYR A 202 4.35 -3.50 5.45
C TYR A 202 4.25 -2.56 4.26
N TYR A 203 3.60 -1.42 4.48
CA TYR A 203 3.70 -0.27 3.59
C TYR A 203 4.55 0.82 4.26
N SER A 204 5.28 1.58 3.45
CA SER A 204 6.19 2.60 3.96
C SER A 204 6.01 3.94 3.27
N LEU A 205 6.29 4.99 4.03
CA LEU A 205 6.37 6.37 3.57
C LEU A 205 7.83 6.68 3.27
N THR A 206 8.18 6.87 2.01
CA THR A 206 9.53 7.26 1.60
C THR A 206 9.60 8.78 1.35
N SER A 207 10.76 9.37 1.62
CA SER A 207 11.03 10.75 1.21
C SER A 207 11.11 10.83 -0.32
N SER A 208 10.58 11.91 -0.91
CA SER A 208 10.54 12.09 -2.37
C SER A 208 11.92 12.24 -3.02
N ASP A 209 12.91 12.68 -2.23
CA ASP A 209 14.17 13.18 -2.79
C ASP A 209 15.36 12.23 -2.50
N ASN A 210 15.28 11.40 -1.45
CA ASN A 210 16.39 10.54 -1.02
C ASN A 210 16.02 9.06 -0.84
N GLN A 211 14.77 8.64 -1.06
CA GLN A 211 14.28 7.29 -0.75
C GLN A 211 14.47 6.85 0.72
N ASP A 212 14.84 7.76 1.63
CA ASP A 212 14.87 7.45 3.06
C ASP A 212 13.46 7.11 3.55
N VAL A 213 13.33 5.99 4.26
CA VAL A 213 12.07 5.54 4.86
C VAL A 213 11.76 6.40 6.08
N LEU A 214 10.65 7.15 6.03
CA LEU A 214 10.19 8.04 7.09
C LEU A 214 9.33 7.30 8.13
N ALA A 215 8.54 6.33 7.68
CA ALA A 215 7.71 5.50 8.55
C ALA A 215 7.32 4.20 7.83
N THR A 216 7.10 3.15 8.61
CA THR A 216 6.64 1.83 8.15
C THR A 216 5.43 1.44 8.99
N TYR A 217 4.42 0.89 8.33
CA TYR A 217 3.16 0.48 8.95
C TYR A 217 2.84 -0.93 8.50
N SER A 218 2.39 -1.77 9.43
CA SER A 218 1.92 -3.12 9.14
C SER A 218 0.48 -3.09 8.67
N LEU A 219 0.12 -4.03 7.80
CA LEU A 219 -1.28 -4.22 7.41
C LEU A 219 -1.93 -5.29 8.29
N TYR A 220 -3.04 -4.93 8.94
CA TYR A 220 -3.74 -5.81 9.86
C TYR A 220 -4.76 -6.70 9.13
N ASP A 221 -4.72 -7.98 9.47
CA ASP A 221 -5.78 -8.94 9.14
C ASP A 221 -7.03 -8.64 9.99
N ASN A 222 -8.24 -8.85 9.45
CA ASN A 222 -9.59 -8.60 10.01
C ASN A 222 -9.76 -7.58 11.17
N PRO A 223 -10.71 -6.62 11.08
CA PRO A 223 -11.07 -5.79 12.23
C PRO A 223 -11.65 -6.65 13.37
N ARG A 224 -11.03 -6.54 14.54
CA ARG A 224 -11.34 -7.17 15.82
C ARG A 224 -12.76 -6.83 16.29
N ASP A 225 -13.70 -7.75 16.12
CA ASP A 225 -15.01 -7.76 16.83
C ASP A 225 -15.22 -9.07 17.63
N VAL A 226 -14.18 -9.89 17.80
CA VAL A 226 -14.25 -11.13 18.60
C VAL A 226 -13.03 -11.17 19.51
N TYR A 227 -13.27 -11.41 20.80
CA TYR A 227 -12.33 -11.40 21.94
C TYR A 227 -12.16 -10.03 22.62
N GLU A 228 -13.24 -9.60 23.28
CA GLU A 228 -13.26 -8.51 24.28
C GLU A 228 -12.61 -8.87 25.63
N ASP A 229 -12.05 -10.07 25.83
CA ASP A 229 -11.71 -10.56 27.18
C ASP A 229 -10.29 -11.16 27.35
N ASP A 230 -9.36 -10.97 26.41
CA ASP A 230 -7.97 -11.36 26.64
C ASP A 230 -7.12 -10.15 27.04
N GLU A 231 -6.67 -10.14 28.29
CA GLU A 231 -5.71 -9.18 28.90
C GLU A 231 -4.33 -9.18 28.19
N ASP A 232 -4.15 -9.95 27.12
CA ASP A 232 -2.96 -9.96 26.28
C ASP A 232 -3.06 -8.91 25.16
N GLU A 233 -2.71 -7.66 25.47
CA GLU A 233 -2.64 -6.53 24.53
C GLU A 233 -1.69 -6.74 23.32
N ASP A 234 -0.90 -7.82 23.29
CA ASP A 234 0.23 -8.00 22.37
C ASP A 234 0.00 -8.93 21.16
N LYS A 235 -1.16 -9.60 21.04
CA LYS A 235 -1.45 -10.44 19.85
C LYS A 235 -1.97 -9.58 18.70
N SER A 236 -1.07 -8.98 17.95
CA SER A 236 -1.40 -8.28 16.71
C SER A 236 -1.60 -9.27 15.56
N TYR A 237 -2.75 -9.17 14.86
CA TYR A 237 -3.10 -10.00 13.71
C TYR A 237 -2.71 -9.31 12.40
N TYR A 238 -1.87 -9.96 11.59
CA TYR A 238 -1.27 -9.36 10.39
C TYR A 238 -1.59 -10.15 9.13
N ILE A 239 -1.58 -9.45 8.01
CA ILE A 239 -1.48 -10.09 6.70
C ILE A 239 -0.02 -10.47 6.47
N TYR A 240 0.23 -11.72 6.11
CA TYR A 240 1.56 -12.22 5.79
C TYR A 240 1.73 -12.33 4.28
N GLN A 241 2.95 -12.11 3.81
CA GLN A 241 3.33 -12.16 2.41
C GLN A 241 4.56 -13.03 2.25
N ASN A 242 4.50 -13.90 1.24
CA ASN A 242 5.64 -14.67 0.77
C ASN A 242 5.97 -14.29 -0.68
N ARG A 243 7.23 -13.94 -0.92
CA ARG A 243 7.74 -13.63 -2.25
C ARG A 243 8.35 -14.88 -2.87
N CYS A 244 7.83 -15.32 -4.00
CA CYS A 244 8.43 -16.42 -4.75
C CYS A 244 9.63 -15.88 -5.55
N ALA A 245 10.81 -16.48 -5.38
CA ALA A 245 12.02 -16.07 -6.10
C ALA A 245 12.76 -17.28 -6.70
N LYS A 246 13.31 -18.15 -5.86
CA LYS A 246 14.06 -19.35 -6.29
C LYS A 246 13.61 -20.57 -5.50
N SER A 247 13.59 -21.72 -6.17
CA SER A 247 13.34 -23.04 -5.59
C SER A 247 14.46 -23.51 -4.68
N TYR A 248 14.22 -24.63 -4.00
CA TYR A 248 15.21 -25.38 -3.23
C TYR A 248 16.49 -25.71 -4.02
N ASP A 249 16.34 -26.16 -5.27
CA ASP A 249 17.45 -26.60 -6.12
C ASP A 249 18.23 -25.46 -6.81
N ASN A 250 17.89 -24.18 -6.54
CA ASN A 250 18.44 -22.95 -7.12
C ASN A 250 18.32 -22.79 -8.66
N ASN A 251 17.85 -23.81 -9.38
CA ASN A 251 17.77 -23.80 -10.85
C ASN A 251 16.39 -23.37 -11.35
N THR A 252 15.36 -23.56 -10.52
CA THR A 252 13.97 -23.24 -10.88
C THR A 252 13.60 -21.85 -10.33
N VAL A 253 13.04 -20.99 -11.19
CA VAL A 253 12.70 -19.60 -10.86
C VAL A 253 11.21 -19.38 -11.09
N PHE A 254 10.50 -18.95 -10.06
CA PHE A 254 9.04 -18.84 -10.10
C PHE A 254 8.58 -17.85 -11.18
N GLY A 255 7.79 -18.33 -12.13
CA GLY A 255 7.28 -17.56 -13.27
C GLY A 255 8.31 -17.22 -14.36
N GLN A 256 9.53 -17.77 -14.30
CA GLN A 256 10.42 -17.90 -15.45
C GLN A 256 10.50 -19.35 -15.96
N THR A 257 9.91 -20.27 -15.22
CA THR A 257 9.70 -21.66 -15.61
C THR A 257 8.30 -21.82 -16.20
N ARG A 258 8.19 -22.59 -17.29
CA ARG A 258 6.96 -22.71 -18.09
C ARG A 258 5.83 -23.39 -17.34
N GLU A 259 6.12 -24.39 -16.53
CA GLU A 259 5.14 -25.09 -15.70
C GLU A 259 5.82 -25.42 -14.38
N LEU A 260 5.09 -25.27 -13.29
CA LEU A 260 5.63 -25.46 -11.94
C LEU A 260 4.63 -26.24 -11.11
N THR A 261 5.16 -27.10 -10.24
CA THR A 261 4.40 -27.74 -9.17
C THR A 261 4.94 -27.23 -7.83
N PHE A 262 4.06 -26.84 -6.92
CA PHE A 262 4.43 -26.23 -5.64
C PHE A 262 3.68 -26.84 -4.46
N CYS A 263 4.25 -26.66 -3.28
CA CYS A 263 3.62 -26.93 -2.00
C CYS A 263 3.74 -25.69 -1.09
N VAL A 264 2.62 -25.30 -0.48
CA VAL A 264 2.60 -24.43 0.69
C VAL A 264 2.52 -25.33 1.91
N TYR A 265 3.47 -25.17 2.83
CA TYR A 265 3.59 -26.01 4.00
C TYR A 265 3.94 -25.18 5.24
N TYR A 266 3.70 -25.78 6.40
CA TYR A 266 4.03 -25.23 7.70
C TYR A 266 4.95 -26.17 8.46
N ILE A 267 5.88 -25.61 9.22
CA ILE A 267 6.75 -26.37 10.12
C ILE A 267 6.24 -26.16 11.53
N ASN A 268 5.78 -27.24 12.16
CA ASN A 268 5.44 -27.24 13.57
C ASN A 268 6.73 -27.48 14.38
N ASP A 269 7.23 -26.42 15.01
CA ASP A 269 8.39 -26.46 15.92
C ASP A 269 7.89 -26.36 17.37
N SER A 270 7.09 -27.34 17.80
CA SER A 270 6.57 -27.37 19.16
C SER A 270 7.66 -27.80 20.15
N ASP A 271 7.79 -27.10 21.27
CA ASP A 271 8.78 -27.39 22.33
C ASP A 271 8.68 -28.82 22.93
N GLU A 272 7.56 -29.52 22.73
CA GLU A 272 7.27 -30.85 23.30
C GLU A 272 7.29 -32.00 22.27
N GLY A 273 7.58 -31.74 21.00
CA GLY A 273 7.49 -32.73 19.90
C GLY A 273 8.65 -32.70 18.91
N ASP A 274 8.74 -33.74 18.08
CA ASP A 274 9.64 -33.74 16.92
C ASP A 274 9.13 -32.70 15.90
N LYS A 275 10.05 -32.01 15.22
CA LYS A 275 9.69 -31.05 14.16
C LYS A 275 8.93 -31.77 13.05
N GLU A 276 7.72 -31.31 12.75
CA GLU A 276 6.87 -31.92 11.73
C GLU A 276 6.60 -30.92 10.60
N LEU A 277 6.80 -31.38 9.35
CA LEU A 277 6.43 -30.66 8.15
C LEU A 277 4.99 -31.05 7.78
N ILE A 278 4.10 -30.05 7.75
CA ILE A 278 2.69 -30.22 7.44
C ILE A 278 2.41 -29.57 6.09
N ASN A 279 2.11 -30.39 5.08
CA ASN A 279 1.65 -29.92 3.78
C ASN A 279 0.25 -29.32 3.93
N ILE A 280 0.11 -28.03 3.63
CA ILE A 280 -1.18 -27.34 3.72
C ILE A 280 -1.93 -27.48 2.41
N VAL A 281 -1.29 -27.11 1.29
CA VAL A 281 -1.89 -27.21 -0.04
C VAL A 281 -0.82 -27.37 -1.10
N GLU A 282 -1.10 -28.19 -2.10
CA GLU A 282 -0.27 -28.29 -3.29
C GLU A 282 -0.93 -27.57 -4.46
N GLY A 283 -0.16 -27.27 -5.49
CA GLY A 283 -0.72 -26.69 -6.69
C GLY A 283 0.21 -26.70 -7.88
N THR A 284 -0.33 -26.28 -9.00
CA THR A 284 0.41 -26.07 -10.23
C THR A 284 0.24 -24.64 -10.71
N PHE A 285 1.27 -24.11 -11.35
CA PHE A 285 1.26 -22.77 -11.92
C PHE A 285 1.86 -22.79 -13.33
N THR A 286 1.17 -22.12 -14.25
CA THR A 286 1.64 -21.87 -15.61
C THR A 286 1.59 -20.36 -15.85
N PRO A 287 2.71 -19.69 -16.17
CA PRO A 287 2.69 -18.28 -16.51
C PRO A 287 1.97 -18.06 -17.84
N GLU A 288 1.57 -16.83 -18.10
CA GLU A 288 0.99 -16.46 -19.38
C GLU A 288 2.01 -16.61 -20.52
N LEU A 289 1.57 -17.22 -21.62
CA LEU A 289 2.37 -17.50 -22.80
C LEU A 289 1.93 -16.61 -23.98
N ASN A 290 2.86 -16.30 -24.89
CA ASN A 290 2.58 -15.66 -26.17
C ASN A 290 2.10 -16.67 -27.23
N ASP A 291 1.81 -16.19 -28.44
CA ASP A 291 1.37 -17.02 -29.57
C ASP A 291 2.43 -18.05 -30.05
N GLU A 292 3.69 -17.91 -29.61
CA GLU A 292 4.81 -18.81 -29.89
C GLU A 292 5.07 -19.80 -28.74
N ASP A 293 4.16 -19.90 -27.76
CA ASP A 293 4.28 -20.71 -26.55
C ASP A 293 5.49 -20.34 -25.65
N GLU A 294 5.97 -19.10 -25.74
CA GLU A 294 7.02 -18.56 -24.86
C GLU A 294 6.41 -17.72 -23.73
N ILE A 295 7.08 -17.67 -22.57
CA ILE A 295 6.64 -16.86 -21.44
C ILE A 295 6.64 -15.38 -21.83
N LEU A 296 5.56 -14.67 -21.53
CA LEU A 296 5.47 -13.23 -21.82
C LEU A 296 6.63 -12.47 -21.18
N THR A 297 7.26 -11.61 -21.97
CA THR A 297 8.22 -10.63 -21.47
C THR A 297 7.53 -9.63 -20.54
N ASN A 298 8.32 -8.95 -19.70
CA ASN A 298 7.81 -7.93 -18.78
C ASN A 298 7.07 -6.79 -19.51
N GLU A 299 7.49 -6.44 -20.73
CA GLU A 299 6.84 -5.42 -21.55
C GLU A 299 5.52 -5.90 -22.14
N GLU A 300 5.46 -7.15 -22.62
CA GLU A 300 4.21 -7.75 -23.10
C GLU A 300 3.19 -7.88 -21.97
N PHE A 301 3.63 -8.35 -20.79
CA PHE A 301 2.79 -8.40 -19.60
C PHE A 301 2.27 -7.00 -19.23
N LYS A 302 3.12 -5.97 -19.26
CA LYS A 302 2.71 -4.59 -18.99
C LYS A 302 1.64 -4.08 -19.96
N ALA A 303 1.68 -4.53 -21.22
CA ALA A 303 0.78 -4.10 -22.28
C ALA A 303 -0.58 -4.82 -22.29
N LEU A 304 -0.76 -5.88 -21.50
CA LEU A 304 -2.03 -6.61 -21.44
C LEU A 304 -3.16 -5.75 -20.87
N ASN A 305 -4.24 -5.58 -21.64
CA ASN A 305 -5.43 -4.83 -21.21
C ASN A 305 -6.22 -5.49 -20.08
N SER A 306 -6.01 -6.79 -19.85
CA SER A 306 -6.62 -7.55 -18.75
C SER A 306 -6.04 -7.19 -17.38
N ASN A 307 -4.87 -6.56 -17.35
CA ASN A 307 -4.15 -6.27 -16.13
C ASN A 307 -4.62 -4.96 -15.48
N TYR A 308 -4.48 -4.91 -14.17
CA TYR A 308 -4.83 -3.75 -13.37
C TYR A 308 -3.66 -2.77 -13.30
N LYS A 309 -3.98 -1.47 -13.33
CA LYS A 309 -3.00 -0.41 -13.08
C LYS A 309 -2.81 -0.21 -11.59
N GLY A 310 -1.56 -0.22 -11.16
CA GLY A 310 -1.16 0.21 -9.84
C GLY A 310 -0.62 1.63 -9.83
N TYR A 311 0.01 1.98 -8.72
CA TYR A 311 0.51 3.31 -8.42
C TYR A 311 2.03 3.38 -8.24
N ASN A 312 2.71 2.24 -8.10
CA ASN A 312 4.15 2.14 -7.87
C ASN A 312 4.65 3.13 -6.83
N LYS A 313 3.91 3.20 -5.71
CA LYS A 313 4.16 4.06 -4.55
C LYS A 313 4.15 5.56 -4.87
N GLU A 314 3.54 5.96 -5.99
CA GLU A 314 3.38 7.35 -6.38
C GLU A 314 2.30 8.04 -5.53
N PHE A 315 2.71 9.02 -4.74
CA PHE A 315 1.78 9.72 -3.85
C PHE A 315 0.76 10.59 -4.58
N TYR A 316 1.10 11.21 -5.70
CA TYR A 316 0.23 12.21 -6.35
C TYR A 316 -0.77 11.59 -7.34
N GLN A 317 -1.41 10.52 -6.89
CA GLN A 317 -2.43 9.78 -7.62
C GLN A 317 -3.84 10.34 -7.41
N ASP A 318 -4.78 9.90 -8.25
CA ASP A 318 -6.17 10.37 -8.20
C ASP A 318 -6.85 10.17 -6.83
N SER A 319 -6.54 9.09 -6.12
CA SER A 319 -7.06 8.82 -4.77
C SER A 319 -6.48 9.79 -3.73
N TYR A 320 -5.19 10.13 -3.80
CA TYR A 320 -4.63 11.20 -2.95
C TYR A 320 -5.24 12.55 -3.29
N ASN A 321 -5.42 12.85 -4.58
CA ASN A 321 -6.06 14.09 -5.03
C ASN A 321 -7.48 14.23 -4.50
N ALA A 322 -8.27 13.14 -4.52
CA ALA A 322 -9.59 13.10 -3.92
C ALA A 322 -9.56 13.32 -2.40
N PHE A 323 -8.59 12.73 -1.70
CA PHE A 323 -8.42 12.86 -0.26
C PHE A 323 -7.99 14.28 0.17
N ILE A 324 -7.04 14.89 -0.55
CA ILE A 324 -6.36 16.12 -0.13
C ILE A 324 -7.09 17.38 -0.58
N ARG A 325 -7.72 17.36 -1.76
CA ARG A 325 -8.41 18.53 -2.34
C ARG A 325 -9.43 19.17 -1.40
N PRO A 326 -10.37 18.46 -0.73
CA PRO A 326 -11.29 19.10 0.19
C PRO A 326 -10.57 19.73 1.41
N LYS A 327 -9.49 19.10 1.90
CA LYS A 327 -8.70 19.61 3.03
C LYS A 327 -7.94 20.89 2.69
N ILE A 328 -7.35 20.94 1.48
CA ILE A 328 -6.68 22.14 0.96
C ILE A 328 -7.67 23.27 0.75
N ILE A 329 -8.84 23.00 0.15
CA ILE A 329 -9.86 24.04 -0.06
C ILE A 329 -10.28 24.66 1.28
N LYS A 330 -10.55 23.82 2.29
CA LYS A 330 -10.90 24.28 3.64
C LYS A 330 -9.79 25.13 4.27
N THR A 331 -8.55 24.66 4.20
CA THR A 331 -7.40 25.38 4.78
C THR A 331 -7.10 26.69 4.04
N GLY A 332 -7.25 26.68 2.71
CA GLY A 332 -7.10 27.85 1.85
C GLY A 332 -8.16 28.92 2.14
N LEU A 333 -9.42 28.53 2.28
CA LEU A 333 -10.50 29.46 2.66
C LEU A 333 -10.27 30.09 4.03
N LEU A 334 -9.84 29.29 5.01
CA LEU A 334 -9.50 29.78 6.36
C LEU A 334 -8.34 30.79 6.30
N THR A 335 -7.26 30.42 5.59
CA THR A 335 -6.08 31.26 5.39
C THR A 335 -6.43 32.57 4.70
N PHE A 336 -7.24 32.51 3.65
CA PHE A 336 -7.72 33.67 2.93
C PHE A 336 -8.49 34.61 3.86
N GLY A 337 -9.42 34.07 4.65
CA GLY A 337 -10.20 34.86 5.61
C GLY A 337 -9.34 35.55 6.67
N ILE A 338 -8.39 34.83 7.27
CA ILE A 338 -7.46 35.37 8.28
C ILE A 338 -6.56 36.45 7.67
N THR A 339 -5.99 36.17 6.50
CA THR A 339 -5.06 37.11 5.85
C THR A 339 -5.79 38.37 5.38
N LEU A 340 -7.02 38.23 4.88
CA LEU A 340 -7.87 39.35 4.49
C LEU A 340 -8.22 40.24 5.70
N LEU A 341 -8.52 39.65 6.86
CA LEU A 341 -8.73 40.41 8.11
C LEU A 341 -7.47 41.18 8.54
N LEU A 342 -6.31 40.52 8.53
CA LEU A 342 -5.03 41.14 8.90
C LEU A 342 -4.64 42.26 7.92
N CYS A 343 -4.80 42.03 6.61
CA CYS A 343 -4.57 43.04 5.59
C CYS A 343 -5.56 44.22 5.71
N GLY A 344 -6.82 43.96 6.08
CA GLY A 344 -7.80 45.00 6.37
C GLY A 344 -7.38 45.89 7.54
N LEU A 345 -6.87 45.30 8.63
CA LEU A 345 -6.32 46.03 9.78
C LEU A 345 -5.08 46.85 9.39
N LEU A 346 -4.17 46.25 8.62
CA LEU A 346 -2.98 46.96 8.12
C LEU A 346 -3.36 48.13 7.23
N ALA A 347 -4.31 47.95 6.31
CA ALA A 347 -4.81 49.02 5.46
C ALA A 347 -5.46 50.14 6.28
N PHE A 348 -6.23 49.81 7.32
CA PHE A 348 -6.80 50.78 8.24
C PHE A 348 -5.72 51.62 8.95
N ILE A 349 -4.68 50.98 9.48
CA ILE A 349 -3.54 51.66 10.12
C ILE A 349 -2.80 52.55 9.12
N TRP A 350 -2.54 52.03 7.91
CA TRP A 350 -1.76 52.76 6.90
C TRP A 350 -2.50 53.94 6.27
N LEU A 351 -3.84 53.91 6.30
CA LEU A 351 -4.70 54.99 5.84
C LEU A 351 -5.15 55.90 6.99
N TYR A 352 -4.79 55.59 8.23
CA TYR A 352 -5.09 56.42 9.39
C TYR A 352 -4.30 57.74 9.31
N GLU A 353 -5.02 58.84 9.11
CA GLU A 353 -4.49 60.20 9.27
C GLU A 353 -4.95 60.71 10.64
N PRO A 354 -4.05 60.96 11.61
CA PRO A 354 -4.45 61.60 12.85
C PRO A 354 -5.05 62.98 12.50
N LYS A 355 -6.24 63.27 13.03
CA LYS A 355 -6.81 64.63 12.93
C LYS A 355 -5.76 65.58 13.49
N ALA A 356 -5.28 66.50 12.64
CA ALA A 356 -4.55 67.66 13.14
C ALA A 356 -5.44 68.32 14.19
N THR A 357 -4.98 68.35 15.44
CA THR A 357 -5.58 69.17 16.48
C THR A 357 -5.55 70.61 15.98
N GLU A 358 -6.71 71.15 15.64
CA GLU A 358 -6.94 72.59 15.51
C GLU A 358 -6.76 73.24 16.89
N ASN A 359 -5.50 73.40 17.31
CA ASN A 359 -5.14 74.27 18.42
C ASN A 359 -4.49 75.53 17.86
N ALA A 360 -5.37 76.46 17.51
CA ALA A 360 -5.27 77.89 17.80
C ALA A 360 -3.86 78.54 17.80
N LYS A 361 -3.59 79.35 16.78
CA LYS A 361 -3.70 80.82 16.87
C LYS A 361 -3.24 81.46 15.56
N SER A 362 -4.19 82.08 14.87
CA SER A 362 -3.86 83.24 14.04
C SER A 362 -3.26 84.31 14.96
N LYS A 363 -1.99 84.66 14.76
CA LYS A 363 -1.49 85.97 15.16
C LYS A 363 -1.48 86.85 13.91
N SER A 364 -2.58 87.57 13.72
CA SER A 364 -2.57 88.80 12.96
C SER A 364 -1.67 89.79 13.67
N THR A 365 -0.49 90.09 13.13
CA THR A 365 0.27 91.27 13.55
C THR A 365 -0.18 92.43 12.68
N LYS A 366 -1.11 93.22 13.23
CA LYS A 366 -1.59 94.48 12.66
C LYS A 366 -0.49 95.55 12.82
N LYS A 367 -0.23 96.27 11.74
CA LYS A 367 0.55 97.51 11.61
C LYS A 367 0.41 98.50 12.78
N LYS A 368 1.53 99.17 13.11
CA LYS A 368 1.67 100.53 13.69
C LYS A 368 3.11 100.98 13.34
N ARG A 369 3.42 102.20 12.94
CA ARG A 369 2.68 103.39 12.56
C ARG A 369 3.63 104.20 11.66
#